data_AF-A0A2D6MIC2-F1
#
_entry.id   AF-A0A2D6MIC2-F1
#
_cell.length_a   1.000
_cell.length_b   1.000
_cell.length_c   1.000
_cell.angle_alpha   90.00
_cell.angle_beta   90.00
_cell.angle_gamma   90.00
#
_symmetry.space_group_name_H-M   'P 1'
#
loop_
_entity.id
_entity.type
_entity.pdbx_description
1 polymer ?
#
loop_
_entity_poly.entity_id
_entity_poly.type
_entity_poly.pdbx_seq_one_letter_code
_entity_poly.pdbx_strand_id
1 'polypeptide(L)'
;MVELLNIVWSALVSALTLCWDAVYLVFLLVSGVASWLHVSSPRLEGLLVGVVLSWLLLRRDKHPLLRVLSSPLKLVVDILDLAWDQVVEVVGDVWGVVVSWVNKVLGLCRGLVVGMWNRLLGGLRAVRDGLSGNKE
;
A
#
# COMPACT_ATOMS: atom_id res chain seq x y z
N MET A 1 34.05 24.69 -54.39
CA MET A 1 32.70 24.10 -54.20
C MET A 1 32.71 22.98 -53.16
N VAL A 2 33.64 22.03 -53.22
CA VAL A 2 33.76 20.94 -52.22
C VAL A 2 34.06 21.46 -50.80
N GLU A 3 34.88 22.51 -50.65
CA GLU A 3 35.15 23.12 -49.33
C GLU A 3 33.91 23.73 -48.66
N LEU A 4 33.08 24.46 -49.42
CA LEU A 4 31.81 24.98 -48.90
C LEU A 4 30.88 23.85 -48.46
N LEU A 5 30.84 22.74 -49.21
CA LEU A 5 30.04 21.57 -48.87
C LEU A 5 30.54 20.91 -47.56
N ASN A 6 31.85 20.79 -47.38
CA ASN A 6 32.45 20.26 -46.15
C ASN A 6 32.19 21.15 -44.93
N ILE A 7 32.23 22.47 -45.09
CA ILE A 7 31.92 23.41 -44.01
C ILE A 7 30.46 23.29 -43.58
N VAL A 8 29.53 23.24 -44.54
CA VAL A 8 28.09 23.08 -44.27
C VAL A 8 27.81 21.71 -43.63
N TRP A 9 28.43 20.65 -44.12
CA TRP A 9 28.30 19.30 -43.55
C TRP A 9 28.81 19.23 -42.11
N SER A 10 30.00 19.80 -41.86
CA SER A 10 30.58 19.89 -40.52
C SER A 10 29.67 20.62 -39.55
N ALA A 11 29.13 21.78 -39.97
CA ALA A 11 28.18 22.54 -39.15
C ALA A 11 26.91 21.74 -38.82
N LEU A 12 26.40 20.97 -39.77
CA LEU A 12 25.20 20.15 -39.57
C LEU A 12 25.44 18.99 -38.60
N VAL A 13 26.58 18.30 -38.73
CA VAL A 13 26.99 17.24 -37.80
C VAL A 13 27.21 17.83 -36.40
N SER A 14 27.90 18.97 -36.29
CA SER A 14 28.11 19.65 -35.00
C SER A 14 26.80 20.10 -34.34
N ALA A 15 25.83 20.57 -35.12
CA ALA A 15 24.51 20.90 -34.59
C ALA A 15 23.80 19.65 -34.07
N LEU A 16 23.89 18.52 -34.78
CA LEU A 16 23.28 17.27 -34.36
C LEU A 16 23.91 16.73 -33.07
N THR A 17 25.24 16.79 -32.95
CA THR A 17 25.94 16.38 -31.73
C THR A 17 25.57 17.26 -30.55
N LEU A 18 25.44 18.58 -30.77
CA LEU A 18 25.05 19.52 -29.71
C LEU A 18 23.62 19.24 -29.21
N CYS A 19 22.69 18.92 -30.12
CA CYS A 19 21.35 18.46 -29.76
C CYS A 19 21.40 17.16 -28.94
N TRP A 20 22.24 16.20 -29.35
CA TRP A 20 22.39 14.93 -28.64
C TRP A 20 22.98 15.13 -27.23
N ASP A 21 24.01 15.96 -27.11
CA ASP A 21 24.65 16.28 -25.84
C ASP A 21 23.67 16.98 -24.89
N ALA A 22 22.82 17.87 -25.42
CA ALA A 22 21.76 18.50 -24.62
C ALA A 22 20.78 17.47 -24.06
N VAL A 23 20.34 16.50 -24.87
CA VAL A 23 19.47 15.39 -24.42
C VAL A 23 20.19 14.54 -23.37
N TYR A 24 21.46 14.22 -23.59
CA TYR A 24 22.26 13.45 -22.66
C TYR A 24 22.42 14.15 -21.31
N LEU A 25 22.68 15.46 -21.30
CA LEU A 25 22.78 16.26 -20.08
C LEU A 25 21.46 16.28 -19.31
N VAL A 26 20.34 16.44 -19.99
CA VAL A 26 19.01 16.37 -19.35
C VAL A 26 18.81 14.99 -18.72
N PHE A 27 19.16 13.92 -19.42
CA PHE A 27 19.05 12.56 -18.88
C PHE A 27 19.94 12.34 -17.64
N LEU A 28 21.17 12.84 -17.67
CA LEU A 28 22.12 12.78 -16.55
C LEU A 28 21.62 13.58 -15.34
N LEU A 29 21.04 14.75 -15.58
CA LEU A 29 20.41 15.57 -14.54
C LEU A 29 19.22 14.84 -13.90
N VAL A 30 18.32 14.30 -14.73
CA VAL A 30 17.11 13.59 -14.25
C VAL A 30 17.50 12.35 -13.45
N SER A 31 18.45 11.54 -13.95
CA SER A 31 18.92 10.36 -13.24
C SER A 31 19.70 10.69 -11.96
N GLY A 32 20.50 11.77 -11.98
CA GLY A 32 21.18 12.30 -10.80
C GLY A 32 20.21 12.77 -9.72
N VAL A 33 19.17 13.51 -10.10
CA VAL A 33 18.11 13.94 -9.18
C VAL A 33 17.31 12.74 -8.66
N ALA A 34 16.96 11.78 -9.52
CA ALA A 34 16.23 10.58 -9.12
C ALA A 34 17.02 9.74 -8.11
N SER A 35 18.32 9.50 -8.38
CA SER A 35 19.19 8.76 -7.46
C SER A 35 19.39 9.49 -6.13
N TRP A 36 19.57 10.82 -6.16
CA TRP A 36 19.65 11.62 -4.93
C TRP A 36 18.37 11.57 -4.11
N LEU A 37 17.20 11.64 -4.78
CA LEU A 37 15.89 11.59 -4.14
C LEU A 37 15.65 10.22 -3.48
N HIS A 38 16.05 9.14 -4.16
CA HIS A 38 15.96 7.77 -3.67
C HIS A 38 16.79 7.53 -2.41
N VAL A 39 18.03 8.04 -2.41
CA VAL A 39 18.96 7.84 -1.28
C VAL A 39 18.65 8.78 -0.11
N SER A 40 18.32 10.05 -0.40
CA SER A 40 18.26 11.09 0.63
C SER A 40 16.87 11.28 1.24
N SER A 41 15.80 10.96 0.50
CA SER A 41 14.43 11.27 0.92
C SER A 41 13.38 10.33 0.31
N PRO A 42 13.35 9.04 0.71
CA PRO A 42 12.48 8.02 0.11
C PRO A 42 10.98 8.32 0.24
N ARG A 43 10.55 9.08 1.26
CA ARG A 43 9.15 9.51 1.41
C ARG A 43 8.73 10.55 0.38
N LEU A 44 9.65 11.45 -0.01
CA LEU A 44 9.42 12.47 -1.03
C LEU A 44 9.41 11.85 -2.42
N GLU A 45 10.24 10.84 -2.66
CA GLU A 45 10.19 10.02 -3.88
C GLU A 45 8.81 9.39 -4.08
N GLY A 46 8.28 8.70 -3.06
CA GLY A 46 6.95 8.10 -3.15
C GLY A 46 5.83 9.11 -3.45
N LEU A 47 5.88 10.30 -2.85
CA LEU A 47 4.90 11.35 -3.08
C LEU A 47 5.02 11.93 -4.49
N LEU A 48 6.25 12.17 -4.96
CA LEU A 48 6.51 12.74 -6.28
C LEU A 48 6.14 11.73 -7.38
N VAL A 49 6.50 10.46 -7.22
CA VAL A 49 6.06 9.37 -8.10
C VAL A 49 4.54 9.27 -8.11
N GLY A 50 3.88 9.29 -6.94
CA GLY A 50 2.43 9.25 -6.84
C GLY A 50 1.74 10.41 -7.58
N VAL A 51 2.20 11.64 -7.38
CA VAL A 51 1.66 12.84 -8.06
C VAL A 51 1.88 12.76 -9.57
N VAL A 52 3.06 12.34 -10.02
CA VAL A 52 3.37 12.16 -11.45
C VAL A 52 2.48 11.06 -12.05
N LEU A 53 2.28 9.97 -11.34
CA LEU A 53 1.43 8.86 -11.78
C LEU A 53 -0.03 9.29 -11.91
N SER A 54 -0.57 9.98 -10.90
CA SER A 54 -1.93 10.54 -10.93
C SER A 54 -2.11 11.57 -12.05
N TRP A 55 -1.12 12.43 -12.25
CA TRP A 55 -1.13 13.40 -13.36
C TRP A 55 -1.09 12.72 -14.73
N LEU A 56 -0.30 11.66 -14.87
CA LEU A 56 -0.17 10.91 -16.12
C LEU A 56 -1.44 10.12 -16.43
N LEU A 57 -2.09 9.53 -15.41
CA LEU A 57 -3.40 8.90 -15.55
C LEU A 57 -4.48 9.91 -15.97
N LEU A 58 -4.48 11.12 -15.42
CA LEU A 58 -5.41 12.20 -15.78
C LEU A 58 -5.20 12.74 -17.21
N ARG A 59 -3.98 12.65 -17.75
CA ARG A 59 -3.65 13.13 -19.11
C ARG A 59 -3.56 12.03 -20.17
N ARG A 60 -3.63 10.75 -19.78
CA ARG A 60 -3.59 9.58 -20.67
C ARG A 60 -4.55 9.71 -21.83
N ASP A 61 -5.75 10.21 -21.58
CA ASP A 61 -6.83 10.19 -22.57
C ASP A 61 -6.70 11.32 -23.62
N LYS A 62 -5.75 12.26 -23.44
CA LYS A 62 -5.55 13.40 -24.35
C LYS A 62 -4.40 13.24 -25.34
N HIS A 63 -3.46 12.32 -25.15
CA HIS A 63 -2.29 12.16 -26.04
C HIS A 63 -2.02 10.70 -26.44
N PRO A 64 -1.93 10.39 -27.75
CA PRO A 64 -1.77 9.02 -28.25
C PRO A 64 -0.44 8.35 -27.86
N LEU A 65 0.65 9.11 -27.68
CA LEU A 65 1.93 8.57 -27.21
C LEU A 65 1.91 8.18 -25.73
N LEU A 66 1.20 8.95 -24.90
CA LEU A 66 1.00 8.61 -23.48
C LEU A 66 0.09 7.39 -23.31
N ARG A 67 -0.80 7.12 -24.28
CA ARG A 67 -1.62 5.90 -24.28
C ARG A 67 -0.79 4.62 -24.38
N VAL A 68 0.26 4.61 -25.21
CA VAL A 68 1.16 3.46 -25.36
C VAL A 68 2.00 3.25 -24.10
N LEU A 69 2.58 4.33 -23.55
CA LEU A 69 3.32 4.30 -22.28
C LEU A 69 2.43 3.96 -21.08
N SER A 70 1.13 4.26 -21.14
CA SER A 70 0.19 3.96 -20.06
C SER A 70 -0.16 2.48 -19.95
N SER A 71 0.03 1.69 -21.01
CA SER A 71 -0.30 0.25 -20.97
C SER A 71 0.57 -0.53 -19.97
N PRO A 72 1.92 -0.42 -19.98
CA PRO A 72 2.75 -1.05 -18.95
C PRO A 72 2.57 -0.40 -17.58
N LEU A 73 2.37 0.92 -17.52
CA LEU A 73 2.17 1.63 -16.26
C LEU A 73 0.87 1.23 -15.55
N LYS A 74 -0.20 1.03 -16.32
CA LYS A 74 -1.48 0.56 -15.80
C LYS A 74 -1.33 -0.86 -15.24
N LEU A 75 -0.57 -1.73 -15.90
CA LEU A 75 -0.31 -3.08 -15.41
C LEU A 75 0.43 -3.08 -14.06
N VAL A 76 1.39 -2.16 -13.87
CA VAL A 76 2.07 -1.99 -12.57
C VAL A 76 1.08 -1.52 -11.49
N VAL A 77 0.20 -0.57 -11.83
CA VAL A 77 -0.84 -0.10 -10.89
C VAL A 77 -1.84 -1.21 -10.56
N ASP A 78 -2.29 -1.97 -11.56
CA ASP A 78 -3.23 -3.08 -11.36
C ASP A 78 -2.62 -4.17 -10.45
N ILE A 79 -1.31 -4.44 -10.57
CA ILE A 79 -0.59 -5.37 -9.67
C ILE A 79 -0.50 -4.81 -8.24
N LEU A 80 -0.19 -3.52 -8.09
CA LEU A 80 -0.14 -2.87 -6.78
C LEU A 80 -1.50 -2.87 -6.08
N ASP A 81 -2.57 -2.65 -6.84
CA ASP A 81 -3.93 -2.68 -6.33
C ASP A 81 -4.31 -4.10 -5.88
N LEU A 82 -4.02 -5.11 -6.70
CA LEU A 82 -4.22 -6.51 -6.35
C LEU A 82 -3.43 -6.93 -5.10
N ALA A 83 -2.18 -6.46 -4.98
CA ALA A 83 -1.36 -6.72 -3.80
C ALA A 83 -1.93 -6.05 -2.54
N TRP A 84 -2.47 -4.84 -2.67
CA TRP A 84 -3.13 -4.14 -1.57
C TRP A 84 -4.42 -4.85 -1.14
N ASP A 85 -5.24 -5.29 -2.08
CA ASP A 85 -6.45 -6.08 -1.79
C ASP A 85 -6.10 -7.35 -1.00
N GLN A 86 -5.05 -8.07 -1.39
CA GLN A 86 -4.58 -9.25 -0.64
C GLN A 86 -4.09 -8.91 0.77
N VAL A 87 -3.42 -7.76 0.96
CA VAL A 87 -3.03 -7.31 2.29
C VAL A 87 -4.25 -7.01 3.15
N VAL A 88 -5.28 -6.35 2.59
CA VAL A 88 -6.53 -6.07 3.30
C VAL A 88 -7.26 -7.36 3.67
N GLU A 89 -7.30 -8.34 2.77
CA GLU A 89 -7.89 -9.67 3.04
C GLU A 89 -7.16 -10.39 4.18
N VAL A 90 -5.82 -10.45 4.14
CA VAL A 90 -5.02 -11.06 5.21
C VAL A 90 -5.23 -10.34 6.54
N VAL A 91 -5.30 -9.02 6.54
CA VAL A 91 -5.60 -8.24 7.76
C VAL A 91 -7.00 -8.56 8.28
N GLY A 92 -7.99 -8.69 7.38
CA GLY A 92 -9.35 -9.10 7.72
C GLY A 92 -9.41 -10.48 8.37
N ASP A 93 -8.68 -11.45 7.82
CA ASP A 93 -8.60 -12.82 8.35
C ASP A 93 -7.92 -12.86 9.71
N VAL A 94 -6.78 -12.18 9.86
CA VAL A 94 -6.07 -12.07 11.14
C VAL A 94 -6.97 -11.41 12.18
N TRP A 95 -7.67 -10.35 11.81
CA TRP A 95 -8.63 -9.69 12.70
C TRP A 95 -9.78 -10.61 13.10
N GLY A 96 -10.32 -11.39 12.16
CA GLY A 96 -11.35 -12.41 12.44
C GLY A 96 -10.86 -13.44 13.47
N VAL A 97 -9.62 -13.91 13.35
CA VAL A 97 -9.01 -14.83 14.32
C VAL A 97 -8.90 -14.16 15.70
N VAL A 98 -8.39 -12.93 15.76
CA VAL A 98 -8.27 -12.17 17.02
C VAL A 98 -9.64 -11.99 17.68
N VAL A 99 -10.66 -11.56 16.94
CA VAL A 99 -12.02 -11.39 17.44
C VAL A 99 -12.60 -12.72 17.93
N SER A 100 -12.32 -13.83 17.23
CA SER A 100 -12.78 -15.16 17.66
C SER A 100 -12.15 -15.58 19.00
N TRP A 101 -10.89 -15.24 19.25
CA TRP A 101 -10.21 -15.51 20.52
C TRP A 101 -10.79 -14.68 21.65
N VAL A 102 -11.02 -13.38 21.41
CA VAL A 102 -11.64 -12.49 22.39
C VAL A 102 -13.03 -13.00 22.78
N ASN A 103 -13.85 -13.39 21.80
CA ASN A 103 -15.18 -13.93 22.06
C ASN A 103 -15.14 -15.26 22.85
N LYS A 104 -14.15 -16.13 22.59
CA LYS A 104 -13.94 -17.35 23.38
C LYS A 104 -13.58 -17.04 24.83
N VAL A 105 -12.67 -16.10 25.06
CA VAL A 105 -12.27 -15.68 26.42
C VAL A 105 -13.45 -15.06 27.17
N LEU A 106 -14.22 -14.18 26.52
CA LEU A 106 -15.44 -13.60 27.11
C LEU A 106 -16.50 -14.67 27.42
N GLY A 107 -16.65 -15.66 26.53
CA GLY A 107 -17.53 -16.81 26.75
C GLY A 107 -17.13 -17.62 27.99
N LEU A 108 -15.83 -17.87 28.18
CA LEU A 108 -15.29 -18.54 29.36
C LEU A 108 -15.54 -17.74 30.64
N CYS A 109 -15.25 -16.43 30.62
CA CYS A 109 -15.51 -15.56 31.78
C CYS A 109 -16.99 -15.56 32.15
N ARG A 110 -17.89 -15.42 31.17
CA ARG A 110 -19.33 -15.46 31.41
C ARG A 110 -19.78 -16.83 31.94
N GLY A 111 -19.22 -17.92 31.41
CA GLY A 111 -19.47 -19.27 31.89
C GLY A 111 -19.04 -19.48 33.36
N LEU A 112 -17.88 -18.96 33.73
CA LEU A 112 -17.39 -18.99 35.12
C LEU A 112 -18.28 -18.18 36.05
N VAL A 113 -18.68 -16.97 35.65
CA VAL A 113 -19.58 -16.10 36.45
C VAL A 113 -20.94 -16.77 36.67
N VAL A 114 -21.57 -17.27 35.60
CA VAL A 114 -22.86 -17.96 35.70
C VAL A 114 -22.74 -19.25 36.51
N GLY A 115 -21.65 -20.01 36.33
CA GLY A 115 -21.37 -21.21 37.11
C GLY A 115 -21.20 -20.92 38.61
N MET A 116 -20.49 -19.86 38.95
CA MET A 116 -20.28 -19.44 40.34
C MET A 116 -21.58 -18.94 40.98
N TRP A 117 -22.38 -18.17 40.23
CA TRP A 117 -23.69 -17.70 40.68
C TRP A 117 -24.67 -18.84 40.96
N ASN A 118 -24.75 -19.82 40.06
CA ASN A 118 -25.59 -21.00 40.26
C ASN A 118 -25.15 -21.83 41.46
N ARG A 119 -23.83 -21.94 41.72
CA ARG A 119 -23.31 -22.59 42.93
C ARG A 119 -23.68 -21.85 44.21
N LEU A 120 -23.60 -20.51 44.21
CA LEU A 120 -24.02 -19.70 45.35
C LEU A 120 -25.50 -19.84 45.65
N LEU A 121 -26.36 -19.75 44.63
CA LEU A 121 -27.81 -19.97 44.78
C LEU A 121 -28.13 -21.40 45.22
N GLY A 122 -27.42 -22.39 44.69
CA GLY A 122 -27.54 -23.79 45.12
C GLY A 122 -27.17 -23.98 46.58
N GLY A 123 -26.08 -23.37 47.03
CA GLY A 123 -25.65 -23.40 48.44
C GLY A 123 -26.64 -22.70 49.37
N LEU A 124 -27.16 -21.54 48.97
CA LEU A 124 -28.19 -20.82 49.73
C LEU A 124 -29.49 -21.63 49.84
N ARG A 125 -29.90 -22.33 48.78
CA ARG A 125 -31.05 -23.25 48.83
C ARG A 125 -30.79 -24.42 49.76
N ALA A 126 -29.63 -25.06 49.69
CA ALA A 126 -29.28 -26.17 50.57
C ALA A 126 -29.27 -25.78 52.06
N VAL A 127 -28.73 -24.61 52.39
CA VAL A 127 -28.75 -24.08 53.78
C VAL A 127 -30.18 -23.77 54.23
N ARG A 128 -31.00 -23.18 53.36
CA ARG A 128 -32.42 -22.93 53.65
C ARG A 128 -33.16 -24.25 53.93
N ASP A 129 -32.97 -25.25 53.07
CA ASP A 129 -33.68 -26.53 53.17
C ASP A 129 -33.28 -27.29 54.45
N GLY A 130 -32.00 -27.24 54.83
CA GLY A 130 -31.50 -27.81 56.09
C GLY A 130 -32.03 -27.09 57.34
N LEU A 131 -32.25 -25.78 57.28
CA LEU A 131 -32.86 -25.01 58.37
C LEU A 131 -34.37 -25.24 58.49
N SER A 132 -35.07 -25.49 57.38
CA SER A 132 -36.50 -25.82 57.41
C SER A 132 -36.79 -27.27 57.84
N GLY A 133 -35.89 -28.21 57.55
CA GLY A 133 -36.04 -29.62 57.96
C GLY A 133 -35.76 -29.88 59.44
N ASN A 134 -35.10 -28.96 60.15
CA ASN A 134 -34.80 -29.07 61.58
C ASN A 134 -35.88 -28.45 62.50
N LYS A 135 -37.11 -28.29 61.97
CA LYS A 135 -38.27 -27.72 62.67
C LYS A 135 -39.43 -28.72 62.87
N GLU A 136 -39.24 -29.99 62.51
CA GLU A 136 -40.07 -31.12 62.94
C GLU A 136 -39.29 -31.98 63.95
#